data_AF-A0A8T5DGB0-F1
#
_entry.id   AF-A0A8T5DGB0-F1
#
_cell.length_a   1.000
_cell.length_b   1.000
_cell.length_c   1.000
_cell.angle_alpha   90.00
_cell.angle_beta   90.00
_cell.angle_gamma   90.00
#
_symmetry.space_group_name_H-M   'P 1'
#
loop_
_entity.id
_entity.type
_entity.pdbx_description
1 polymer ?
#
loop_
_entity_poly.entity_id
_entity_poly.type
_entity_poly.pdbx_seq_one_letter_code
_entity_poly.pdbx_strand_id
1 'polypeptide(L)' 'MKPIYIKKEVALKKVSVKYNPIVKDVKSELLKFSDKIHSIYLYGSVATGKAKSPTSDLDIVVVLKAKPSTKLKA' A
#
# COMPACT_ATOMS: atom_id res chain seq x y z
N MET A 1 14.36 16.69 28.63
CA MET A 1 14.32 15.46 27.81
C MET A 1 13.43 15.74 26.60
N LYS A 2 13.93 15.62 25.35
CA LYS A 2 13.05 15.74 24.17
C LYS A 2 12.15 14.50 24.11
N PRO A 3 10.84 14.64 23.86
CA PRO A 3 9.97 13.48 23.79
C PRO A 3 10.38 12.59 22.61
N ILE A 4 10.47 11.29 22.85
CA ILE A 4 10.74 10.29 21.81
C ILE A 4 9.40 10.00 21.13
N TYR A 5 9.12 10.68 20.02
CA TYR A 5 7.96 10.38 19.19
C TYR A 5 8.33 9.38 18.08
N ILE A 6 7.45 8.43 17.81
CA ILE A 6 7.54 7.61 16.59
C ILE A 6 7.21 8.52 15.41
N LYS A 7 8.22 8.83 14.58
CA LYS A 7 8.03 9.66 13.39
C LYS A 7 7.27 8.87 12.33
N LYS A 8 6.09 9.36 11.94
CA LYS A 8 5.30 8.76 10.87
C LYS A 8 5.80 9.22 9.50
N GLU A 9 6.59 8.37 8.85
CA GLU A 9 7.18 8.69 7.54
C GLU A 9 6.16 8.61 6.40
N VAL A 10 5.19 7.70 6.50
CA VAL A 10 4.16 7.44 5.49
C VAL A 10 2.81 8.05 5.86
N ALA A 11 2.10 8.65 4.91
CA ALA A 11 0.72 9.09 5.16
C ALA A 11 -0.05 9.26 3.85
N LEU A 12 -1.37 8.99 3.87
CA LEU A 12 -2.25 9.19 2.71
C LEU A 12 -2.17 10.64 2.19
N LYS A 13 -2.10 11.63 3.10
CA LYS A 13 -1.95 13.04 2.74
C LYS A 13 -0.63 13.40 2.01
N LYS A 14 0.37 12.51 2.05
CA LYS A 14 1.64 12.69 1.33
C LYS A 14 1.61 12.07 -0.07
N VAL A 15 0.61 11.26 -0.39
CA VAL A 15 0.45 10.66 -1.71
C VAL A 15 0.09 11.77 -2.69
N SER A 16 0.92 11.96 -3.70
CA SER A 16 0.64 12.93 -4.77
C SER A 16 -0.59 12.51 -5.56
N VAL A 17 -1.44 13.48 -5.92
CA VAL A 17 -2.68 13.24 -6.69
C VAL A 17 -2.46 12.51 -8.00
N LYS A 18 -1.26 12.62 -8.59
CA LYS A 18 -0.87 11.91 -9.82
C LYS A 18 -0.88 10.38 -9.66
N TYR A 19 -0.71 9.87 -8.44
CA TYR A 19 -0.75 8.44 -8.14
C TYR A 19 -2.14 7.96 -7.67
N ASN A 20 -3.11 8.86 -7.51
CA ASN A 20 -4.46 8.47 -7.10
C ASN A 20 -5.13 7.47 -8.04
N PRO A 21 -5.02 7.58 -9.39
CA PRO A 21 -5.62 6.60 -10.28
C PRO A 21 -5.13 5.18 -9.99
N ILE A 22 -3.81 4.94 -10.04
CA ILE A 22 -3.27 3.60 -9.81
C ILE A 22 -3.54 3.07 -8.40
N VAL A 23 -3.51 3.93 -7.37
CA VAL A 23 -3.86 3.53 -6.00
C VAL A 23 -5.33 3.11 -5.90
N LYS A 24 -6.25 3.81 -6.57
CA LYS A 24 -7.67 3.45 -6.62
C LYS A 24 -7.91 2.16 -7.40
N ASP A 25 -7.19 1.97 -8.50
CA ASP A 25 -7.32 0.78 -9.34
C ASP A 25 -6.88 -0.46 -8.57
N VAL A 26 -5.69 -0.42 -7.96
CA VAL A 26 -5.19 -1.56 -7.17
C VAL A 26 -6.07 -1.81 -5.94
N LYS A 27 -6.55 -0.77 -5.26
CA LYS A 27 -7.52 -0.94 -4.17
C LYS A 27 -8.78 -1.66 -4.66
N SER A 28 -9.33 -1.27 -5.81
CA SER A 28 -10.55 -1.86 -6.36
C SER A 28 -10.35 -3.33 -6.72
N GLU A 29 -9.20 -3.68 -7.32
CA GLU A 29 -8.85 -5.08 -7.61
C GLU A 29 -8.70 -5.92 -6.34
N LEU A 30 -7.99 -5.41 -5.33
CA LEU A 30 -7.81 -6.12 -4.06
C LEU A 30 -9.12 -6.29 -3.29
N LEU A 31 -10.03 -5.32 -3.35
CA LEU A 31 -11.33 -5.40 -2.66
C LEU A 31 -12.23 -6.52 -3.18
N LYS A 32 -12.00 -7.04 -4.39
CA LYS A 32 -12.66 -8.27 -4.89
C LYS A 32 -12.38 -9.50 -4.01
N PHE A 33 -11.34 -9.45 -3.17
CA PHE A 33 -10.91 -10.49 -2.24
C PHE A 33 -11.07 -10.07 -0.77
N SER A 34 -11.98 -9.13 -0.48
CA SER A 34 -12.20 -8.60 0.89
C SER A 34 -12.61 -9.65 1.93
N ASP A 35 -13.19 -10.76 1.49
CA ASP A 35 -13.48 -11.93 2.32
C ASP A 35 -12.19 -12.57 2.86
N LYS A 36 -11.10 -12.54 2.09
CA LYS A 36 -9.79 -13.16 2.41
C LYS A 36 -8.75 -12.18 2.94
N ILE A 37 -8.88 -10.88 2.67
CA ILE A 37 -7.94 -9.85 3.08
C ILE A 37 -8.33 -9.29 4.45
N HIS A 38 -7.36 -9.24 5.37
CA HIS A 38 -7.49 -8.56 6.66
C HIS A 38 -7.23 -7.07 6.52
N SER A 39 -6.12 -6.69 5.89
CA SER A 39 -5.76 -5.28 5.71
C SER A 39 -4.83 -5.06 4.51
N ILE A 40 -4.81 -3.82 4.03
CA ILE A 40 -3.98 -3.37 2.90
C ILE A 40 -3.22 -2.11 3.35
N TYR A 41 -1.92 -2.07 3.10
CA TYR A 41 -1.06 -0.93 3.41
C TYR A 41 -0.30 -0.47 2.18
N LEU A 42 -0.27 0.85 1.98
CA LEU A 42 0.55 1.51 0.98
C LEU A 42 1.86 1.95 1.64
N TYR A 43 2.99 1.56 1.03
CA TYR A 43 4.33 1.86 1.52
C TYR A 43 5.18 2.57 0.46
N GLY A 44 6.48 2.66 0.73
CA GLY A 44 7.44 3.06 -0.27
C GLY A 44 7.45 4.54 -0.63
N SER A 45 8.08 4.81 -1.76
CA SER A 45 8.29 6.17 -2.26
C SER A 45 6.96 6.91 -2.51
N VAL A 46 5.89 6.19 -2.88
CA VAL A 46 4.56 6.77 -3.08
C VAL A 46 3.93 7.20 -1.76
N ALA A 47 3.94 6.34 -0.72
CA ALA A 47 3.35 6.66 0.59
C ALA A 47 4.13 7.75 1.37
N THR A 48 5.42 7.92 1.06
CA THR A 48 6.28 8.95 1.65
C THR A 48 6.20 10.29 0.90
N GLY A 49 5.59 10.33 -0.29
CA GLY A 49 5.53 11.51 -1.16
C GLY A 49 6.83 11.79 -1.93
N LYS A 50 7.74 10.82 -2.02
CA LYS A 50 9.07 10.94 -2.66
C LYS A 50 9.18 10.24 -4.01
N ALA A 51 8.10 9.63 -4.50
CA ALA A 51 8.09 8.90 -5.76
C ALA A 51 8.40 9.79 -6.98
N LYS A 52 9.22 9.25 -7.88
CA LYS A 52 9.67 9.86 -9.12
C LYS A 52 9.06 9.12 -10.31
N SER A 53 8.44 9.85 -11.23
CA SER A 53 7.95 9.24 -12.48
C SER A 53 9.08 9.28 -13.52
N PRO A 54 9.26 8.25 -14.37
CA PRO A 54 8.52 6.98 -14.40
C PRO A 54 9.17 5.86 -13.56
N THR A 55 10.22 6.16 -12.80
CA THR A 55 11.13 5.15 -12.23
C THR A 55 10.66 4.52 -10.92
N SER A 56 9.75 5.18 -10.19
CA SER A 56 9.19 4.64 -8.95
C SER A 56 8.05 3.67 -9.24
N ASP A 57 8.10 2.54 -8.53
CA ASP A 57 7.07 1.52 -8.45
C ASP A 57 6.04 1.82 -7.32
N LEU A 58 5.13 0.87 -7.13
CA LEU A 58 4.05 0.95 -6.15
C LEU A 58 4.17 -0.20 -5.13
N ASP A 59 4.60 0.14 -3.92
CA ASP A 59 4.77 -0.82 -2.83
C ASP A 59 3.48 -1.02 -2.03
N ILE A 60 2.97 -2.26 -2.01
CA ILE A 60 1.74 -2.62 -1.28
C ILE A 60 1.99 -3.88 -0.45
N VAL A 61 1.54 -3.83 0.82
CA VAL A 61 1.48 -5.00 1.69
C VAL A 61 0.02 -5.41 1.87
N VAL A 62 -0.28 -6.66 1.57
CA VAL A 62 -1.60 -7.26 1.79
C VAL A 62 -1.49 -8.29 2.90
N VAL A 63 -2.25 -8.10 3.97
CA VAL A 63 -2.36 -9.05 5.08
C VAL A 63 -3.58 -9.92 4.85
N LEU A 64 -3.41 -11.23 4.84
CA LEU A 64 -4.49 -12.19 4.63
C LEU A 64 -5.04 -12.70 5.97
N LYS A 65 -6.33 -13.05 6.01
CA LYS A 65 -6.98 -13.64 7.19
C LYS A 65 -6.53 -15.07 7.47
N ALA A 66 -6.01 -15.76 6.46
CA ALA A 66 -5.56 -17.14 6.55
C ALA A 66 -4.26 -17.32 5.78
N LYS A 67 -3.53 -18.40 6.09
CA LYS A 67 -2.33 -18.78 5.37
C LYS A 67 -2.68 -19.01 3.88
N PRO A 68 -1.94 -18.41 2.93
CA PRO A 68 -2.19 -18.63 1.52
C PRO A 68 -1.94 -20.10 1.14
N SER A 69 -2.69 -20.61 0.17
CA SER A 69 -2.42 -21.94 -0.39
C SER A 69 -1.11 -21.91 -1.19
N THR A 70 -0.35 -22.99 -1.11
CA THR A 70 0.86 -23.17 -1.93
C THR A 70 0.55 -23.49 -3.40
N LYS A 71 -0.71 -23.80 -3.71
CA LYS A 71 -1.17 -24.03 -5.08
C LYS A 71 -1.51 -22.70 -5.74
N LEU A 72 -0.79 -22.34 -6.78
CA LEU A 72 -1.22 -21.32 -7.73
C LEU A 72 -2.40 -21.91 -8.52
N LYS A 73 -3.53 -21.20 -8.59
CA LYS A 73 -4.55 -21.50 -9.59
C LYS A 73 -4.07 -20.87 -10.90
N ALA A 74 -3.80 -21.71 -11.89
CA ALA A 74 -3.57 -21.31 -13.27
C ALA A 74 -4.87 -20.79 -13.89
#